data_AF-A0A2A2LEJ8-F1
#
_entry.id   AF-A0A2A2LEJ8-F1
#
_cell.length_a   1.000
_cell.length_b   1.000
_cell.length_c   1.000
_cell.angle_alpha   90.00
_cell.angle_beta   90.00
_cell.angle_gamma   90.00
#
_symmetry.space_group_name_H-M   'P 1'
#
loop_
_entity.id
_entity.type
_entity.pdbx_description
1 polymer ?
#
loop_
_entity_poly.entity_id
_entity_poly.type
_entity_poly.pdbx_seq_one_letter_code
_entity_poly.pdbx_strand_id
1 'polypeptide(L)'
;MLSGLPVDVVALSCQFLSFRDVEELAWTTKQMMQVVKDHLPTALEPKIDIKGMKVHSFEDGKDTYSFGIEWKNPEKTDKSRGSIRNESIRCIIREGPPTQEDEKVYKVFLDYYRYRCIERNFDGKRSLNFDRFAVEKAGLVKKKEPVPAVNLHMFLGRADVGKLDIDLFMSPKWHLLDIFATLRANFDEKKIRTGSRLDNTFLGMEYEQHFANKAFFQNNVVEIHCQMTSGLLKSVLRMPHFANTRWELSGFEQEHFNVLINSRARSIKVNNGTIHLISFLSDLMRVAPFKPRTWTIWFTKFEEDKLNWNAIKGVLDTAPNVKYSEVQCRGWDKRYKIRTGTTTWNLDLRYTEATTLAFVDEPESLVDGTFIDIRIT
;
A
#
# COMPACT_ATOMS: atom_id res chain seq x y z
N MET A 1 36.96 6.28 10.27
CA MET A 1 37.17 5.58 9.00
C MET A 1 37.04 6.51 7.79
N LEU A 2 35.97 7.31 7.67
CA LEU A 2 35.79 8.23 6.52
C LEU A 2 36.72 9.48 6.53
N SER A 3 37.20 9.91 7.69
CA SER A 3 38.05 11.11 7.84
C SER A 3 39.45 11.02 7.21
N GLY A 4 39.90 9.81 6.86
CA GLY A 4 41.17 9.57 6.16
C GLY A 4 41.03 9.40 4.65
N LEU A 5 39.81 9.46 4.11
CA LEU A 5 39.55 9.34 2.68
C LEU A 5 39.63 10.72 1.99
N PRO A 6 40.02 10.77 0.71
CA PRO A 6 39.94 11.99 -0.09
C PRO A 6 38.50 12.54 -0.11
N VAL A 7 38.37 13.87 -0.12
CA VAL A 7 37.07 14.56 -0.12
C VAL A 7 36.16 14.07 -1.23
N ASP A 8 36.70 13.85 -2.43
CA ASP A 8 35.92 13.37 -3.58
C ASP A 8 35.34 11.98 -3.36
N VAL A 9 36.09 11.09 -2.69
CA VAL A 9 35.63 9.73 -2.36
C VAL A 9 34.53 9.77 -1.32
N VAL A 10 34.65 10.66 -0.33
CA VAL A 10 33.60 10.88 0.68
C VAL A 10 32.35 11.47 0.03
N ALA A 11 32.50 12.46 -0.85
CA ALA A 11 31.40 13.10 -1.57
C ALA A 11 30.66 12.09 -2.45
N LEU A 12 31.39 11.26 -3.21
CA LEU A 12 30.83 10.14 -3.98
C LEU A 12 30.08 9.15 -3.08
N SER A 13 30.64 8.81 -1.92
CA SER A 13 29.98 7.91 -0.97
C SER A 13 28.66 8.49 -0.46
N CYS A 14 28.60 9.81 -0.20
CA CYS A 14 27.38 10.51 0.19
C CYS A 14 26.29 10.45 -0.90
N GLN A 15 26.64 10.15 -2.15
CA GLN A 15 25.65 9.99 -3.22
C GLN A 15 24.82 8.70 -3.10
N PHE A 16 25.32 7.70 -2.37
CA PHE A 16 24.67 6.39 -2.18
C PHE A 16 23.96 6.25 -0.83
N LEU A 17 24.14 7.21 0.08
CA LEU A 17 23.52 7.23 1.39
C LEU A 17 22.15 7.90 1.35
N SER A 18 21.22 7.52 2.25
CA SER A 18 19.98 8.27 2.41
C SER A 18 20.28 9.71 2.84
N PHE A 19 19.39 10.67 2.55
CA PHE A 19 19.61 12.04 3.01
C PHE A 19 19.64 12.16 4.53
N ARG A 20 18.99 11.24 5.25
CA ARG A 20 19.09 11.14 6.70
C ARG A 20 20.51 10.76 7.13
N ASP A 21 21.08 9.73 6.52
CA ASP A 21 22.43 9.27 6.87
C ASP A 21 23.48 10.32 6.49
N VAL A 22 23.30 11.01 5.37
CA VAL A 22 24.17 12.15 4.97
C VAL A 22 24.06 13.29 5.96
N GLU A 23 22.86 13.63 6.42
CA GLU A 23 22.65 14.65 7.45
C GLU A 23 23.33 14.26 8.76
N GLU A 24 23.12 13.03 9.24
CA GLU A 24 23.80 12.50 10.44
C GLU A 24 25.34 12.53 10.26
N LEU A 25 25.84 12.14 9.09
CA LEU A 25 27.26 12.21 8.75
C LEU A 25 27.80 13.64 8.77
N ALA A 26 27.06 14.60 8.21
CA ALA A 26 27.45 16.01 8.19
C ALA A 26 27.70 16.55 9.60
N TRP A 27 26.91 16.11 10.59
CA TRP A 27 27.04 16.54 11.98
C TRP A 27 28.17 15.84 12.77
N THR A 28 28.89 14.87 12.18
CA THR A 28 29.99 14.17 12.87
C THR A 28 31.25 15.01 13.04
N THR A 29 31.64 15.78 12.01
CA THR A 29 32.87 16.61 12.02
C THR A 29 32.70 17.84 11.13
N LYS A 30 33.49 18.90 11.39
CA LYS A 30 33.52 20.10 10.54
C LYS A 30 33.88 19.79 9.08
N GLN A 31 34.78 18.83 8.87
CA GLN A 31 35.17 18.39 7.53
C GLN A 31 33.96 17.78 6.80
N MET A 32 33.25 16.84 7.42
CA MET A 32 32.06 16.23 6.80
C MET A 32 30.96 17.25 6.53
N MET A 33 30.69 18.17 7.47
CA MET A 33 29.75 19.28 7.25
C MET A 33 30.11 20.10 6.00
N GLN A 34 31.39 20.41 5.82
CA GLN A 34 31.84 21.18 4.65
C GLN A 34 31.69 20.38 3.35
N VAL A 35 32.09 19.10 3.35
CA VAL A 35 31.92 18.22 2.19
C VAL A 35 30.44 18.13 1.78
N VAL A 36 29.54 17.94 2.73
CA VAL A 36 28.10 17.89 2.45
C VAL A 36 27.58 19.24 1.95
N LYS A 37 27.98 20.36 2.55
CA LYS A 37 27.59 21.70 2.05
C LYS A 37 28.02 21.95 0.61
N ASP A 38 29.22 21.52 0.25
CA ASP A 38 29.78 21.79 -1.07
C ASP A 38 29.25 20.83 -2.15
N HIS A 39 28.98 19.58 -1.80
CA HIS A 39 28.64 18.54 -2.78
C HIS A 39 27.19 18.06 -2.74
N LEU A 40 26.50 18.22 -1.60
CA LEU A 40 25.11 17.78 -1.43
C LEU A 40 24.35 18.67 -0.43
N PRO A 41 24.25 20.00 -0.68
CA PRO A 41 23.65 20.95 0.27
C PRO A 41 22.17 20.66 0.56
N THR A 42 21.46 20.03 -0.38
CA THR A 42 20.06 19.59 -0.21
C THR A 42 19.88 18.60 0.95
N ALA A 43 20.93 17.88 1.35
CA ALA A 43 20.91 17.04 2.54
C ALA A 43 20.70 17.81 3.85
N LEU A 44 20.97 19.11 3.86
CA LEU A 44 20.85 19.98 5.04
C LEU A 44 19.56 20.81 5.02
N GLU A 45 18.75 20.68 3.97
CA GLU A 45 17.45 21.36 3.91
C GLU A 45 16.45 20.75 4.90
N PRO A 46 15.45 21.50 5.38
CA PRO A 46 14.41 20.97 6.25
C PRO A 46 13.73 19.73 5.66
N LYS A 47 13.44 18.75 6.53
CA LYS A 47 12.65 17.57 6.13
C LYS A 47 11.21 17.98 5.82
N ILE A 48 10.61 17.26 4.89
CA ILE A 48 9.21 17.45 4.51
C ILE A 48 8.41 16.29 5.11
N ASP A 49 7.68 16.58 6.19
CA ASP A 49 6.85 15.59 6.87
C ASP A 49 5.48 15.43 6.17
N ILE A 50 5.28 14.28 5.53
CA ILE A 50 4.04 13.92 4.84
C ILE A 50 3.36 12.79 5.61
N LYS A 51 2.12 13.00 6.05
CA LYS A 51 1.33 11.98 6.73
C LYS A 51 0.86 10.90 5.76
N GLY A 52 0.36 11.31 4.60
CA GLY A 52 -0.15 10.42 3.58
C GLY A 52 0.11 10.97 2.18
N MET A 53 0.46 10.10 1.26
CA MET A 53 0.65 10.42 -0.15
C MET A 53 -0.10 9.39 -0.99
N LYS A 54 -0.95 9.85 -1.90
CA LYS A 54 -1.62 9.03 -2.90
C LYS A 54 -1.12 9.42 -4.28
N VAL A 55 -0.77 8.42 -5.10
CA VAL A 55 -0.44 8.67 -6.51
C VAL A 55 -1.75 8.74 -7.30
N HIS A 56 -1.99 9.87 -7.95
CA HIS A 56 -3.06 10.05 -8.92
C HIS A 56 -2.49 9.97 -10.34
N SER A 57 -3.14 9.20 -11.21
CA SER A 57 -2.90 9.27 -12.66
C SER A 57 -3.38 10.61 -13.24
N PHE A 58 -3.26 10.79 -14.56
CA PHE A 58 -3.76 11.91 -15.39
C PHE A 58 -2.71 12.97 -15.77
N GLU A 59 -1.93 12.67 -16.82
CA GLU A 59 -2.07 13.27 -18.15
C GLU A 59 -1.34 12.35 -19.16
N ASP A 60 -1.74 12.37 -20.43
CA ASP A 60 -1.08 11.68 -21.55
C ASP A 60 0.29 12.31 -21.79
N GLY A 61 1.25 11.94 -20.95
CA GLY A 61 2.65 12.36 -21.04
C GLY A 61 3.48 11.38 -20.23
N LYS A 62 4.55 10.85 -20.84
CA LYS A 62 5.54 10.10 -20.06
C LYS A 62 6.16 11.12 -19.10
N ASP A 63 6.23 10.74 -17.82
CA ASP A 63 7.03 11.40 -16.77
C ASP A 63 6.38 12.49 -15.92
N THR A 64 5.11 12.86 -16.11
CA THR A 64 4.40 13.76 -15.16
C THR A 64 3.38 12.99 -14.31
N TYR A 65 3.38 13.26 -12.99
CA TYR A 65 2.57 12.57 -11.99
C TYR A 65 1.93 13.56 -11.04
N SER A 66 0.70 13.27 -10.60
CA SER A 66 0.01 14.06 -9.59
C SER A 66 -0.02 13.30 -8.27
N PHE A 67 0.31 14.00 -7.18
CA PHE A 67 0.35 13.42 -5.85
C PHE A 67 -0.69 14.10 -4.96
N GLY A 68 -1.60 13.33 -4.40
CA GLY A 68 -2.50 13.76 -3.34
C GLY A 68 -1.79 13.69 -2.00
N ILE A 69 -1.56 14.84 -1.37
CA ILE A 69 -0.78 14.97 -0.14
C ILE A 69 -1.69 15.28 1.04
N GLU A 70 -1.48 14.52 2.11
CA GLU A 70 -1.97 14.76 3.46
C GLU A 70 -0.78 15.13 4.35
N TRP A 71 -0.80 16.35 4.91
CA TRP A 71 0.27 16.87 5.76
C TRP A 71 0.14 16.41 7.22
N LYS A 72 1.26 16.29 7.95
CA LYS A 72 1.31 15.79 9.34
C LYS A 72 0.72 16.75 10.39
N ASN A 73 0.88 18.06 10.19
CA ASN A 73 0.36 19.10 11.10
C ASN A 73 -0.62 20.06 10.38
N PRO A 74 -1.86 19.63 10.08
CA PRO A 74 -2.83 20.47 9.37
C PRO A 74 -3.64 21.40 10.29
N GLU A 75 -3.15 21.76 11.49
CA GLU A 75 -3.88 22.19 12.72
C GLU A 75 -5.04 23.21 12.62
N LYS A 76 -5.42 23.72 11.44
CA LYS A 76 -6.59 24.59 11.25
C LYS A 76 -7.48 24.28 10.03
N THR A 77 -7.45 23.08 9.44
CA THR A 77 -8.45 22.74 8.40
C THR A 77 -9.76 22.26 9.02
N ASP A 78 -10.63 23.23 9.32
CA ASP A 78 -12.09 23.17 9.24
C ASP A 78 -12.74 21.82 9.62
N LYS A 79 -13.00 21.63 10.92
CA LYS A 79 -13.77 20.49 11.47
C LYS A 79 -15.20 20.40 10.90
N SER A 80 -15.66 21.36 10.10
CA SER A 80 -17.03 21.42 9.57
C SER A 80 -17.25 20.65 8.27
N ARG A 81 -16.21 20.09 7.63
CA ARG A 81 -16.38 19.20 6.46
C ARG A 81 -15.49 17.99 6.62
N GLY A 82 -16.09 16.82 6.83
CA GLY A 82 -15.43 15.51 7.06
C GLY A 82 -14.59 14.95 5.90
N SER A 83 -13.89 15.80 5.14
CA SER A 83 -12.91 15.42 4.13
C SER A 83 -11.68 16.31 4.32
N ILE A 84 -10.61 15.71 4.83
CA ILE A 84 -9.26 16.30 4.71
C ILE A 84 -9.06 16.53 3.21
N ARG A 85 -9.00 17.79 2.79
CA ARG A 85 -8.77 18.11 1.38
C ARG A 85 -7.35 17.70 1.04
N ASN A 86 -7.19 16.56 0.39
CA ASN A 86 -5.93 16.15 -0.21
C ASN A 86 -5.47 17.27 -1.15
N GLU A 87 -4.24 17.74 -0.97
CA GLU A 87 -3.64 18.72 -1.87
C GLU A 87 -3.00 18.01 -3.04
N SER A 88 -3.24 18.47 -4.26
CA SER A 88 -2.59 17.91 -5.44
C SER A 88 -1.29 18.67 -5.72
N ILE A 89 -0.17 17.97 -5.74
CA ILE A 89 1.13 18.45 -6.19
C ILE A 89 1.47 17.75 -7.50
N ARG A 90 1.68 18.50 -8.57
CA ARG A 90 2.16 17.97 -9.84
C ARG A 90 3.68 17.88 -9.81
N CYS A 91 4.21 16.72 -10.12
CA CYS A 91 5.63 16.47 -10.23
C CYS A 91 6.00 15.94 -11.61
N ILE A 92 7.23 16.21 -12.03
CA ILE A 92 7.81 15.72 -13.26
C ILE A 92 9.09 14.94 -12.98
N ILE A 93 9.25 13.81 -13.66
CA ILE A 93 10.48 13.04 -13.70
C ILE A 93 11.29 13.61 -14.87
N ARG A 94 12.54 14.00 -14.59
CA ARG A 94 13.47 14.45 -15.61
C ARG A 94 14.72 13.60 -15.49
N GLU A 95 15.23 13.13 -16.63
CA GLU A 95 16.53 12.48 -16.68
C GLU A 95 17.63 13.53 -16.49
N GLY A 96 18.63 13.20 -15.67
CA GLY A 96 19.75 14.08 -15.38
C GLY A 96 19.57 14.96 -14.12
N PRO A 97 20.57 15.81 -13.81
CA PRO A 97 20.53 16.66 -12.62
C PRO A 97 19.46 17.75 -12.74
N PRO A 98 18.89 18.23 -11.60
CA PRO A 98 17.94 19.34 -11.60
C PRO A 98 18.51 20.59 -12.28
N THR A 99 17.65 21.30 -13.02
CA THR A 99 18.00 22.57 -13.67
C THR A 99 17.82 23.77 -12.73
N GLN A 100 18.35 24.94 -13.12
CA GLN A 100 18.08 26.19 -12.38
C GLN A 100 16.59 26.54 -12.32
N GLU A 101 15.78 26.09 -13.28
CA GLU A 101 14.33 26.27 -13.23
C GLU A 101 13.70 25.35 -12.19
N ASP A 102 14.11 24.08 -12.14
CA ASP A 102 13.64 23.13 -11.12
C ASP A 102 13.97 23.63 -9.71
N GLU A 103 15.15 24.21 -9.49
CA GLU A 103 15.54 24.82 -8.22
C GLU A 103 14.64 25.99 -7.82
N LYS A 104 14.28 26.88 -8.77
CA LYS A 104 13.35 27.98 -8.52
C LYS A 104 11.96 27.48 -8.13
N VAL A 105 11.44 26.49 -8.87
CA VAL A 105 10.13 25.88 -8.60
C VAL A 105 10.13 25.19 -7.24
N TYR A 106 11.18 24.42 -6.94
CA TYR A 106 11.31 23.70 -5.68
C TYR A 106 11.45 24.64 -4.48
N LYS A 107 12.17 25.76 -4.62
CA LYS A 107 12.23 26.79 -3.56
C LYS A 107 10.84 27.37 -3.25
N VAL A 108 10.03 27.65 -4.28
CA VAL A 108 8.64 28.09 -4.10
C VAL A 108 7.79 27.00 -3.44
N PHE A 109 8.05 25.72 -3.76
CA PHE A 109 7.41 24.59 -3.07
C PHE A 109 7.80 24.51 -1.58
N LEU A 110 9.06 24.74 -1.21
CA LEU A 110 9.47 24.78 0.19
C LEU A 110 8.79 25.93 0.96
N ASP A 111 8.65 27.10 0.33
CA ASP A 111 7.92 28.23 0.92
C ASP A 111 6.42 27.92 1.04
N TYR A 112 5.85 27.20 0.08
CA TYR A 112 4.49 26.68 0.19
C TYR A 112 4.33 25.70 1.36
N TYR A 113 5.24 24.74 1.50
CA TYR A 113 5.23 23.79 2.62
C TYR A 113 5.28 24.53 3.98
N ARG A 114 6.14 25.55 4.11
CA ARG A 114 6.22 26.42 5.30
C ARG A 114 4.90 27.16 5.56
N TYR A 115 4.34 27.79 4.53
CA TYR A 115 3.04 28.47 4.60
C TYR A 115 1.92 27.52 5.04
N ARG A 116 1.95 26.26 4.61
CA ARG A 116 0.92 25.27 4.94
C ARG A 116 1.09 24.64 6.31
N CYS A 117 2.31 24.32 6.73
CA CYS A 117 2.56 23.43 7.86
C CYS A 117 3.27 24.11 9.04
N ILE A 118 3.89 25.28 8.86
CA ILE A 118 4.75 25.91 9.87
C ILE A 118 4.20 27.26 10.32
N GLU A 119 3.66 28.07 9.41
CA GLU A 119 3.13 29.38 9.74
C GLU A 119 1.81 29.30 10.53
N ARG A 120 1.79 29.80 11.77
CA ARG A 120 0.64 29.74 12.71
C ARG A 120 -0.51 30.71 12.37
N ASN A 121 -0.27 31.71 11.52
CA ASN A 121 -1.21 32.79 11.19
C ASN A 121 -2.18 32.40 10.05
N PHE A 122 -2.86 31.27 10.24
CA PHE A 122 -4.03 30.95 9.43
C PHE A 122 -5.23 31.76 9.94
N ASP A 123 -5.50 32.90 9.30
CA ASP A 123 -6.61 33.82 9.60
C ASP A 123 -8.00 33.29 9.16
N GLY A 124 -8.20 31.97 9.12
CA GLY A 124 -9.48 31.37 8.70
C GLY A 124 -9.89 31.62 7.24
N LYS A 125 -9.06 32.29 6.43
CA LYS A 125 -9.25 32.41 4.97
C LYS A 125 -8.95 31.07 4.28
N ARG A 126 -9.58 30.82 3.12
CA ARG A 126 -9.34 29.62 2.30
C ARG A 126 -7.84 29.44 2.07
N SER A 127 -7.31 28.27 2.43
CA SER A 127 -5.95 27.89 2.10
C SER A 127 -5.72 27.93 0.59
N LEU A 128 -4.65 28.59 0.17
CA LEU A 128 -4.20 28.48 -1.22
C LEU A 128 -3.68 27.05 -1.45
N ASN A 129 -4.02 26.46 -2.59
CA ASN A 129 -3.30 25.29 -3.08
C ASN A 129 -1.95 25.73 -3.68
N PHE A 130 -1.07 24.78 -4.00
CA PHE A 130 0.25 25.10 -4.52
C PHE A 130 0.22 26.01 -5.75
N ASP A 131 -0.62 25.69 -6.75
CA ASP A 131 -0.71 26.50 -7.98
C ASP A 131 -1.10 27.96 -7.68
N ARG A 132 -2.11 28.19 -6.82
CA ARG A 132 -2.49 29.55 -6.43
C ARG A 132 -1.43 30.23 -5.59
N PHE A 133 -0.75 29.52 -4.71
CA PHE A 133 0.35 30.09 -3.92
C PHE A 133 1.51 30.53 -4.82
N ALA A 134 1.88 29.68 -5.78
CA ALA A 134 2.95 29.95 -6.74
C ALA A 134 2.67 31.21 -7.56
N VAL A 135 1.41 31.42 -7.95
CA VAL A 135 0.98 32.62 -8.71
C VAL A 135 0.81 33.85 -7.80
N GLU A 136 -0.01 33.73 -6.75
CA GLU A 136 -0.52 34.90 -6.00
C GLU A 136 0.46 35.41 -4.95
N LYS A 137 1.26 34.52 -4.35
CA LYS A 137 2.22 34.87 -3.28
C LYS A 137 3.66 34.84 -3.75
N ALA A 138 4.06 33.80 -4.46
CA ALA A 138 5.45 33.62 -4.87
C ALA A 138 5.80 34.34 -6.17
N GLY A 139 4.80 34.69 -7.01
CA GLY A 139 5.03 35.34 -8.30
C GLY A 139 5.86 34.49 -9.26
N LEU A 140 5.80 33.15 -9.14
CA LEU A 140 6.58 32.22 -9.94
C LEU A 140 6.23 32.32 -11.43
N VAL A 141 4.95 32.49 -11.73
CA VAL A 141 4.41 32.70 -13.09
C VAL A 141 3.30 33.75 -13.08
N LYS A 142 2.94 34.29 -14.24
CA LYS A 142 1.82 35.24 -14.35
C LYS A 142 0.48 34.51 -14.16
N LYS A 143 -0.57 35.24 -13.77
CA LYS A 143 -1.92 34.69 -13.44
C LYS A 143 -2.58 33.76 -14.47
N LYS A 144 -2.15 33.77 -15.74
CA LYS A 144 -2.70 32.96 -16.83
C LYS A 144 -1.73 31.90 -17.34
N GLU A 145 -0.53 31.84 -16.79
CA GLU A 145 0.52 30.89 -17.21
C GLU A 145 0.41 29.62 -16.35
N PRO A 146 0.67 28.44 -16.94
CA PRO A 146 0.67 27.18 -16.19
C PRO A 146 1.83 27.17 -15.20
N VAL A 147 1.56 26.77 -13.96
CA VAL A 147 2.60 26.57 -12.95
C VAL A 147 3.43 25.34 -13.35
N PRO A 148 4.77 25.45 -13.42
CA PRO A 148 5.63 24.31 -13.72
C PRO A 148 5.51 23.20 -12.66
N ALA A 149 5.63 21.95 -13.09
CA ALA A 149 5.65 20.81 -12.18
C ALA A 149 6.94 20.78 -11.34
N VAL A 150 6.85 20.32 -10.10
CA VAL A 150 8.01 20.17 -9.21
C VAL A 150 8.84 18.97 -9.66
N ASN A 151 10.16 19.08 -9.75
CA ASN A 151 10.99 17.90 -10.04
C ASN A 151 10.81 16.82 -8.96
N LEU A 152 10.48 15.58 -9.35
CA LEU A 152 10.16 14.50 -8.41
C LEU A 152 11.32 14.15 -7.48
N HIS A 153 12.56 14.16 -7.98
CA HIS A 153 13.74 13.88 -7.18
C HIS A 153 13.97 14.94 -6.10
N MET A 154 13.66 16.20 -6.40
CA MET A 154 13.73 17.27 -5.41
C MET A 154 12.56 17.17 -4.42
N PHE A 155 11.34 16.98 -4.92
CA PHE A 155 10.13 16.87 -4.10
C PHE A 155 10.22 15.77 -3.04
N LEU A 156 10.63 14.56 -3.45
CA LEU A 156 10.71 13.40 -2.55
C LEU A 156 12.08 13.23 -1.91
N GLY A 157 13.10 13.97 -2.35
CA GLY A 157 14.47 13.82 -1.83
C GLY A 157 14.52 13.87 -0.31
N ARG A 158 13.89 14.88 0.32
CA ARG A 158 13.87 15.06 1.78
C ARG A 158 12.51 14.71 2.41
N ALA A 159 11.67 13.97 1.70
CA ALA A 159 10.34 13.60 2.18
C ALA A 159 10.38 12.39 3.12
N ASP A 160 9.74 12.54 4.27
CA ASP A 160 9.41 11.43 5.17
C ASP A 160 7.90 11.18 5.05
N VAL A 161 7.54 10.08 4.39
CA VAL A 161 6.16 9.76 4.02
C VAL A 161 5.66 8.64 4.91
N GLY A 162 4.73 8.98 5.83
CA GLY A 162 4.14 8.00 6.73
C GLY A 162 3.37 6.90 5.99
N LYS A 163 2.56 7.27 5.00
CA LYS A 163 1.79 6.30 4.21
C LYS A 163 1.82 6.65 2.73
N LEU A 164 2.28 5.71 1.90
CA LEU A 164 2.19 5.78 0.45
C LEU A 164 1.10 4.84 -0.06
N ASP A 165 0.16 5.39 -0.82
CA ASP A 165 -0.94 4.68 -1.46
C ASP A 165 -0.78 4.74 -2.99
N ILE A 166 -0.55 3.57 -3.60
CA ILE A 166 -0.34 3.42 -5.04
C ILE A 166 -1.45 2.59 -5.65
N ASP A 167 -1.97 3.13 -6.74
CA ASP A 167 -2.96 2.50 -7.58
C ASP A 167 -2.32 2.16 -8.93
N LEU A 168 -2.26 0.87 -9.26
CA LEU A 168 -1.69 0.34 -10.50
C LEU A 168 -2.77 -0.04 -11.53
N PHE A 169 -4.04 0.35 -11.35
CA PHE A 169 -5.17 -0.14 -12.16
C PHE A 169 -5.10 0.21 -13.65
N MET A 170 -4.87 1.48 -14.01
CA MET A 170 -5.09 1.94 -15.40
C MET A 170 -3.87 1.79 -16.31
N SER A 171 -2.67 1.81 -15.73
CA SER A 171 -1.40 1.72 -16.45
C SER A 171 -0.31 1.54 -15.39
N PRO A 172 0.23 0.32 -15.19
CA PRO A 172 1.25 0.11 -14.18
C PRO A 172 2.48 0.98 -14.50
N LYS A 173 2.77 1.93 -13.61
CA LYS A 173 3.89 2.87 -13.75
C LYS A 173 5.14 2.25 -13.15
N TRP A 174 5.60 1.15 -13.73
CA TRP A 174 6.77 0.41 -13.24
C TRP A 174 8.02 1.27 -13.11
N HIS A 175 8.18 2.24 -14.02
CA HIS A 175 9.25 3.24 -13.99
C HIS A 175 9.17 4.15 -12.75
N LEU A 176 7.98 4.59 -12.36
CA LEU A 176 7.78 5.37 -11.12
C LEU A 176 8.18 4.53 -9.89
N LEU A 177 7.86 3.24 -9.87
CA LEU A 177 8.26 2.35 -8.78
C LEU A 177 9.78 2.13 -8.72
N ASP A 178 10.46 2.06 -9.87
CA ASP A 178 11.93 2.03 -9.92
C ASP A 178 12.53 3.33 -9.36
N ILE A 179 11.89 4.45 -9.67
CA ILE A 179 12.30 5.74 -9.11
C ILE A 179 12.06 5.77 -7.61
N PHE A 180 10.91 5.34 -7.10
CA PHE A 180 10.69 5.23 -5.65
C PHE A 180 11.68 4.30 -4.95
N ALA A 181 12.19 3.28 -5.64
CA ALA A 181 13.22 2.40 -5.10
C ALA A 181 14.62 3.04 -5.05
N THR A 182 14.90 4.01 -5.92
CA THR A 182 16.21 4.70 -6.00
C THR A 182 16.19 6.07 -5.31
N LEU A 183 15.01 6.64 -5.06
CA LEU A 183 14.86 7.85 -4.28
C LEU A 183 15.27 7.61 -2.83
N ARG A 184 15.87 8.65 -2.25
CA ARG A 184 16.25 8.69 -0.83
C ARG A 184 15.09 9.02 0.11
N ALA A 185 13.86 8.93 -0.40
CA ALA A 185 12.64 9.15 0.36
C ALA A 185 12.41 8.00 1.33
N ASN A 186 11.91 8.30 2.54
CA ASN A 186 11.46 7.27 3.46
C ASN A 186 9.95 7.03 3.29
N PHE A 187 9.56 5.76 3.31
CA PHE A 187 8.15 5.34 3.26
C PHE A 187 7.90 4.36 4.40
N ASP A 188 7.22 4.82 5.46
CA ASP A 188 6.96 3.97 6.64
C ASP A 188 5.98 2.85 6.32
N GLU A 189 4.94 3.16 5.55
CA GLU A 189 3.94 2.19 5.08
C GLU A 189 3.66 2.34 3.58
N LYS A 190 3.62 1.22 2.87
CA LYS A 190 3.24 1.15 1.46
C LYS A 190 1.96 0.31 1.31
N LYS A 191 0.97 0.89 0.64
CA LYS A 191 -0.27 0.23 0.24
C LYS A 191 -0.37 0.21 -1.27
N ILE A 192 -0.62 -0.97 -1.82
CA ILE A 192 -0.64 -1.19 -3.27
C ILE A 192 -2.00 -1.74 -3.65
N ARG A 193 -2.58 -1.20 -4.72
CA ARG A 193 -3.78 -1.77 -5.35
C ARG A 193 -3.50 -2.11 -6.81
N THR A 194 -3.90 -3.30 -7.23
CA THR A 194 -3.77 -3.81 -8.61
C THR A 194 -5.10 -4.41 -9.05
N GLY A 195 -5.49 -4.23 -10.32
CA GLY A 195 -6.80 -4.63 -10.85
C GLY A 195 -8.03 -3.91 -10.26
N SER A 196 -8.90 -3.38 -11.12
CA SER A 196 -10.20 -2.84 -10.69
C SER A 196 -11.13 -3.98 -10.22
N ARG A 197 -12.08 -3.69 -9.32
CA ARG A 197 -13.18 -4.62 -8.98
C ARG A 197 -14.06 -4.98 -10.19
N LEU A 198 -14.02 -4.16 -11.24
CA LEU A 198 -14.94 -4.14 -12.37
C LEU A 198 -14.30 -4.52 -13.71
N ASP A 199 -12.96 -4.51 -13.80
CA ASP A 199 -12.26 -4.87 -15.03
C ASP A 199 -11.47 -6.15 -14.83
N ASN A 200 -11.94 -7.23 -15.47
CA ASN A 200 -11.24 -8.50 -15.65
C ASN A 200 -10.00 -8.37 -16.58
N THR A 201 -9.40 -7.19 -16.70
CA THR A 201 -8.18 -7.00 -17.50
C THR A 201 -7.00 -7.66 -16.80
N PHE A 202 -6.89 -8.94 -17.14
CA PHE A 202 -5.79 -9.88 -17.01
C PHE A 202 -4.48 -9.30 -16.45
N LEU A 203 -4.22 -9.61 -15.17
CA LEU A 203 -2.92 -9.43 -14.54
C LEU A 203 -1.99 -10.58 -14.97
N GLY A 204 -1.12 -10.31 -15.95
CA GLY A 204 -0.18 -11.31 -16.50
C GLY A 204 1.08 -11.57 -15.64
N MET A 205 1.95 -12.47 -16.12
CA MET A 205 3.21 -12.89 -15.45
C MET A 205 4.20 -11.74 -15.16
N GLU A 206 4.10 -10.60 -15.85
CA GLU A 206 4.97 -9.43 -15.66
C GLU A 206 4.88 -8.87 -14.23
N TYR A 207 3.70 -8.88 -13.62
CA TYR A 207 3.49 -8.39 -12.25
C TYR A 207 4.22 -9.26 -11.23
N GLU A 208 4.19 -10.59 -11.39
CA GLU A 208 4.85 -11.52 -10.46
C GLU A 208 6.35 -11.26 -10.40
N GLN A 209 6.98 -11.08 -11.56
CA GLN A 209 8.41 -10.75 -11.64
C GLN A 209 8.68 -9.39 -10.97
N HIS A 210 7.78 -8.42 -11.11
CA HIS A 210 7.96 -7.13 -10.46
C HIS A 210 7.82 -7.20 -8.93
N PHE A 211 6.79 -7.87 -8.41
CA PHE A 211 6.66 -8.10 -6.96
C PHE A 211 7.86 -8.87 -6.40
N ALA A 212 8.35 -9.87 -7.15
CA ALA A 212 9.50 -10.67 -6.73
C ALA A 212 10.82 -9.88 -6.72
N ASN A 213 11.07 -9.08 -7.78
CA ASN A 213 12.42 -8.62 -8.10
C ASN A 213 12.65 -7.13 -7.85
N LYS A 214 11.60 -6.28 -7.81
CA LYS A 214 11.81 -4.85 -7.59
C LYS A 214 12.07 -4.55 -6.12
N ALA A 215 13.12 -3.77 -5.86
CA ALA A 215 13.50 -3.34 -4.52
C ALA A 215 12.38 -2.56 -3.79
N PHE A 216 11.51 -1.88 -4.54
CA PHE A 216 10.37 -1.14 -3.99
C PHE A 216 9.48 -2.00 -3.08
N PHE A 217 9.23 -3.28 -3.44
CA PHE A 217 8.31 -4.16 -2.73
C PHE A 217 8.94 -4.91 -1.54
N GLN A 218 10.26 -4.87 -1.39
CA GLN A 218 10.97 -5.72 -0.44
C GLN A 218 10.77 -5.30 1.03
N ASN A 219 10.37 -4.05 1.28
CA ASN A 219 10.23 -3.49 2.62
C ASN A 219 8.98 -2.61 2.76
N ASN A 220 8.41 -2.61 3.96
CA ASN A 220 7.33 -1.72 4.41
C ASN A 220 6.02 -1.85 3.61
N VAL A 221 5.80 -2.96 2.90
CA VAL A 221 4.52 -3.24 2.24
C VAL A 221 3.54 -3.82 3.26
N VAL A 222 2.62 -2.97 3.72
CA VAL A 222 1.67 -3.32 4.79
C VAL A 222 0.34 -3.86 4.25
N GLU A 223 -0.02 -3.49 3.03
CA GLU A 223 -1.30 -3.87 2.44
C GLU A 223 -1.22 -3.99 0.91
N ILE A 224 -1.75 -5.09 0.36
CA ILE A 224 -1.88 -5.33 -1.08
C ILE A 224 -3.32 -5.72 -1.39
N HIS A 225 -3.94 -5.00 -2.32
CA HIS A 225 -5.24 -5.32 -2.91
C HIS A 225 -5.01 -5.81 -4.33
N CYS A 226 -5.39 -7.05 -4.65
CA CYS A 226 -5.19 -7.59 -6.00
C CYS A 226 -6.20 -8.68 -6.38
N GLN A 227 -6.55 -8.75 -7.66
CA GLN A 227 -7.21 -9.94 -8.20
C GLN A 227 -6.20 -11.11 -8.22
N MET A 228 -6.65 -12.28 -7.80
CA MET A 228 -5.78 -13.43 -7.61
C MET A 228 -5.47 -14.14 -8.93
N THR A 229 -4.21 -14.57 -9.06
CA THR A 229 -3.78 -15.49 -10.12
C THR A 229 -3.05 -16.68 -9.54
N SER A 230 -3.09 -17.79 -10.27
CA SER A 230 -2.44 -19.04 -9.89
C SER A 230 -0.93 -18.89 -9.69
N GLY A 231 -0.26 -17.99 -10.42
CA GLY A 231 1.18 -17.73 -10.28
C GLY A 231 1.54 -16.83 -9.10
N LEU A 232 0.81 -15.73 -8.86
CA LEU A 232 1.01 -14.83 -7.70
C LEU A 232 0.90 -15.60 -6.38
N LEU A 233 -0.07 -16.51 -6.31
CA LEU A 233 -0.33 -17.33 -5.14
C LEU A 233 0.79 -18.35 -4.86
N LYS A 234 1.40 -18.91 -5.92
CA LYS A 234 2.49 -19.89 -5.83
C LYS A 234 3.84 -19.22 -5.51
N SER A 235 4.07 -18.00 -5.98
CA SER A 235 5.34 -17.29 -5.84
C SER A 235 5.30 -16.24 -4.72
N VAL A 236 4.50 -15.19 -4.87
CA VAL A 236 4.52 -13.97 -4.05
C VAL A 236 4.04 -14.23 -2.62
N LEU A 237 2.91 -14.93 -2.42
CA LEU A 237 2.37 -15.23 -1.08
C LEU A 237 3.25 -16.15 -0.22
N ARG A 238 4.29 -16.74 -0.81
CA ARG A 238 5.29 -17.56 -0.11
C ARG A 238 6.56 -16.77 0.26
N MET A 239 6.72 -15.55 -0.21
CA MET A 239 7.90 -14.74 0.08
C MET A 239 7.91 -14.29 1.54
N PRO A 240 9.06 -14.37 2.25
CA PRO A 240 9.13 -14.04 3.68
C PRO A 240 8.73 -12.60 4.01
N HIS A 241 9.12 -11.62 3.19
CA HIS A 241 8.89 -10.19 3.47
C HIS A 241 7.41 -9.79 3.39
N PHE A 242 6.55 -10.60 2.74
CA PHE A 242 5.10 -10.38 2.72
C PHE A 242 4.32 -11.12 3.80
N ALA A 243 4.99 -11.84 4.72
CA ALA A 243 4.30 -12.64 5.72
C ALA A 243 3.36 -11.82 6.62
N ASN A 244 3.70 -10.56 6.90
CA ASN A 244 2.89 -9.64 7.72
C ASN A 244 2.02 -8.67 6.91
N THR A 245 2.10 -8.72 5.58
CA THR A 245 1.27 -7.90 4.70
C THR A 245 -0.20 -8.32 4.81
N ARG A 246 -1.10 -7.34 4.86
CA ARG A 246 -2.54 -7.58 4.74
C ARG A 246 -2.90 -7.73 3.27
N TRP A 247 -3.41 -8.90 2.92
CA TRP A 247 -3.85 -9.19 1.57
C TRP A 247 -5.37 -9.06 1.46
N GLU A 248 -5.84 -8.27 0.51
CA GLU A 248 -7.24 -8.22 0.10
C GLU A 248 -7.35 -8.72 -1.34
N LEU A 249 -8.06 -9.82 -1.52
CA LEU A 249 -7.98 -10.64 -2.72
C LEU A 249 -9.38 -10.86 -3.30
N SER A 250 -9.47 -10.89 -4.63
CA SER A 250 -10.71 -11.16 -5.38
C SER A 250 -10.45 -12.15 -6.52
N GLY A 251 -11.52 -12.68 -7.13
CA GLY A 251 -11.44 -13.61 -8.25
C GLY A 251 -10.90 -14.98 -7.85
N PHE A 252 -11.27 -15.48 -6.66
CA PHE A 252 -10.82 -16.80 -6.23
C PHE A 252 -11.58 -17.92 -6.96
N GLU A 253 -10.84 -18.92 -7.40
CA GLU A 253 -11.36 -20.19 -7.91
C GLU A 253 -10.91 -21.31 -6.96
N GLN A 254 -11.48 -22.50 -7.11
CA GLN A 254 -11.18 -23.62 -6.23
C GLN A 254 -9.68 -23.94 -6.14
N GLU A 255 -8.96 -23.88 -7.25
CA GLU A 255 -7.51 -24.15 -7.27
C GLU A 255 -6.71 -23.15 -6.42
N HIS A 256 -7.19 -21.90 -6.32
CA HIS A 256 -6.54 -20.86 -5.54
C HIS A 256 -6.66 -21.15 -4.03
N PHE A 257 -7.79 -21.69 -3.56
CA PHE A 257 -7.96 -22.03 -2.15
C PHE A 257 -7.00 -23.13 -1.68
N ASN A 258 -6.74 -24.14 -2.51
CA ASN A 258 -5.82 -25.24 -2.17
C ASN A 258 -4.39 -24.74 -1.92
N VAL A 259 -3.93 -23.80 -2.74
CA VAL A 259 -2.59 -23.24 -2.59
C VAL A 259 -2.55 -22.14 -1.52
N LEU A 260 -3.66 -21.44 -1.26
CA LEU A 260 -3.77 -20.44 -0.19
C LEU A 260 -3.43 -21.02 1.18
N ILE A 261 -3.90 -22.24 1.48
CA ILE A 261 -3.63 -22.97 2.73
C ILE A 261 -2.13 -23.04 3.04
N ASN A 262 -1.30 -23.11 2.00
CA ASN A 262 0.16 -23.22 2.06
C ASN A 262 0.88 -21.86 2.00
N SER A 263 0.16 -20.74 2.03
CA SER A 263 0.76 -19.40 2.00
C SER A 263 1.48 -19.04 3.31
N ARG A 264 2.41 -18.09 3.26
CA ARG A 264 3.05 -17.52 4.46
C ARG A 264 2.30 -16.31 5.01
N ALA A 265 1.31 -15.80 4.27
CA ALA A 265 0.55 -14.62 4.63
C ALA A 265 -0.28 -14.85 5.91
N ARG A 266 -0.05 -13.99 6.90
CA ARG A 266 -0.77 -14.03 8.18
C ARG A 266 -2.13 -13.37 8.11
N SER A 267 -2.33 -12.35 7.27
CA SER A 267 -3.59 -11.63 7.18
C SER A 267 -4.13 -11.68 5.76
N ILE A 268 -5.23 -12.40 5.55
CA ILE A 268 -5.86 -12.55 4.23
C ILE A 268 -7.35 -12.23 4.34
N LYS A 269 -7.84 -11.44 3.38
CA LYS A 269 -9.25 -11.20 3.14
C LYS A 269 -9.56 -11.61 1.70
N VAL A 270 -10.41 -12.58 1.48
CA VAL A 270 -10.95 -12.93 0.16
C VAL A 270 -12.34 -12.34 0.07
N ASN A 271 -12.64 -11.58 -1.00
CA ASN A 271 -13.89 -10.84 -1.14
C ASN A 271 -14.96 -11.59 -1.94
N ASN A 272 -14.56 -12.51 -2.82
CA ASN A 272 -15.45 -13.33 -3.64
C ASN A 272 -14.68 -14.53 -4.20
N GLY A 273 -15.42 -15.54 -4.63
CA GLY A 273 -14.88 -16.70 -5.33
C GLY A 273 -15.82 -17.89 -5.31
N THR A 274 -15.32 -19.02 -5.83
CA THR A 274 -16.01 -20.31 -5.81
C THR A 274 -15.19 -21.35 -5.06
N ILE A 275 -15.81 -22.12 -4.17
CA ILE A 275 -15.14 -23.09 -3.29
C ILE A 275 -15.89 -24.41 -3.18
N HIS A 276 -15.17 -25.52 -3.07
CA HIS A 276 -15.67 -26.76 -2.51
C HIS A 276 -15.40 -26.74 -1.00
N LEU A 277 -16.42 -26.37 -0.22
CA LEU A 277 -16.28 -26.09 1.20
C LEU A 277 -15.74 -27.30 1.98
N ILE A 278 -16.26 -28.50 1.73
CA ILE A 278 -15.84 -29.71 2.46
C ILE A 278 -14.39 -30.08 2.14
N SER A 279 -13.99 -29.96 0.87
CA SER A 279 -12.63 -30.22 0.43
C SER A 279 -11.65 -29.22 1.07
N PHE A 280 -11.98 -27.94 1.00
CA PHE A 280 -11.19 -26.87 1.61
C PHE A 280 -11.01 -27.06 3.10
N LEU A 281 -12.09 -27.34 3.86
CA LEU A 281 -12.00 -27.56 5.30
C LEU A 281 -11.17 -28.79 5.65
N SER A 282 -11.27 -29.86 4.86
CA SER A 282 -10.47 -31.07 5.04
C SER A 282 -8.97 -30.77 4.90
N ASP A 283 -8.59 -30.05 3.84
CA ASP A 283 -7.20 -29.65 3.63
C ASP A 283 -6.72 -28.64 4.67
N LEU A 284 -7.60 -27.73 5.10
CA LEU A 284 -7.32 -26.78 6.18
C LEU A 284 -6.96 -27.50 7.49
N MET A 285 -7.71 -28.56 7.84
CA MET A 285 -7.45 -29.33 9.05
C MET A 285 -6.11 -30.09 8.99
N ARG A 286 -5.70 -30.53 7.81
CA ARG A 286 -4.42 -31.25 7.61
C ARG A 286 -3.19 -30.37 7.85
N VAL A 287 -3.30 -29.06 7.65
CA VAL A 287 -2.18 -28.10 7.73
C VAL A 287 -2.13 -27.35 9.07
N ALA A 288 -3.06 -27.61 9.99
CA ALA A 288 -3.07 -27.00 11.31
C ALA A 288 -1.75 -27.24 12.10
N PRO A 289 -1.33 -26.32 13.01
CA PRO A 289 -2.07 -25.19 13.56
C PRO A 289 -2.10 -23.94 12.67
N PHE A 290 -3.21 -23.20 12.73
CA PHE A 290 -3.43 -22.02 11.88
C PHE A 290 -3.01 -20.69 12.49
N LYS A 291 -2.71 -20.60 13.79
CA LYS A 291 -2.14 -19.36 14.38
C LYS A 291 -0.68 -19.18 13.98
N PRO A 292 -0.23 -17.94 13.71
CA PRO A 292 -0.90 -16.66 13.97
C PRO A 292 -1.72 -16.10 12.78
N ARG A 293 -2.20 -16.94 11.85
CA ARG A 293 -2.96 -16.49 10.68
C ARG A 293 -4.37 -16.05 11.08
N THR A 294 -4.82 -14.93 10.52
CA THR A 294 -6.16 -14.36 10.63
C THR A 294 -6.71 -14.18 9.23
N TRP A 295 -7.61 -15.07 8.82
CA TRP A 295 -8.16 -15.07 7.47
C TRP A 295 -9.67 -14.83 7.52
N THR A 296 -10.16 -14.09 6.53
CA THR A 296 -11.60 -13.93 6.32
C THR A 296 -11.91 -14.13 4.84
N ILE A 297 -12.84 -15.01 4.55
CA ILE A 297 -13.31 -15.31 3.20
C ILE A 297 -14.78 -14.91 3.20
N TRP A 298 -15.12 -13.91 2.40
CA TRP A 298 -16.47 -13.35 2.31
C TRP A 298 -17.12 -13.75 1.00
N PHE A 299 -18.44 -13.89 1.03
CA PHE A 299 -19.31 -13.98 -0.13
C PHE A 299 -18.82 -14.97 -1.18
N THR A 300 -18.38 -16.14 -0.71
CA THR A 300 -17.83 -17.19 -1.57
C THR A 300 -18.92 -18.20 -1.88
N LYS A 301 -19.19 -18.41 -3.16
CA LYS A 301 -20.15 -19.42 -3.62
C LYS A 301 -19.57 -20.80 -3.32
N PHE A 302 -20.33 -21.66 -2.67
CA PHE A 302 -19.90 -23.04 -2.47
C PHE A 302 -20.60 -23.97 -3.47
N GLU A 303 -19.88 -24.93 -4.01
CA GLU A 303 -20.36 -25.77 -5.12
C GLU A 303 -21.27 -26.92 -4.66
N GLU A 304 -21.31 -27.23 -3.36
CA GLU A 304 -22.23 -28.24 -2.84
C GLU A 304 -23.70 -27.80 -3.00
N ASP A 305 -24.58 -28.73 -3.41
CA ASP A 305 -26.03 -28.46 -3.63
C ASP A 305 -26.73 -27.81 -2.42
N LYS A 306 -26.25 -28.13 -1.22
CA LYS A 306 -26.74 -27.57 0.03
C LYS A 306 -25.69 -27.63 1.11
N LEU A 307 -25.74 -26.68 2.03
CA LEU A 307 -24.88 -26.69 3.20
C LEU A 307 -25.23 -27.87 4.12
N ASN A 308 -24.24 -28.73 4.39
CA ASN A 308 -24.40 -29.88 5.28
C ASN A 308 -23.50 -29.74 6.51
N TRP A 309 -24.07 -29.24 7.61
CA TRP A 309 -23.37 -29.10 8.89
C TRP A 309 -22.83 -30.42 9.44
N ASN A 310 -23.49 -31.55 9.18
CA ASN A 310 -23.00 -32.86 9.61
C ASN A 310 -21.76 -33.30 8.83
N ALA A 311 -21.66 -32.95 7.55
CA ALA A 311 -20.45 -33.19 6.76
C ALA A 311 -19.26 -32.38 7.31
N ILE A 312 -19.50 -31.12 7.70
CA ILE A 312 -18.48 -30.27 8.34
C ILE A 312 -18.01 -30.87 9.67
N LYS A 313 -18.95 -31.35 10.51
CA LYS A 313 -18.60 -32.08 11.74
C LYS A 313 -17.79 -33.33 11.44
N GLY A 314 -18.18 -34.12 10.43
CA GLY A 314 -17.43 -35.29 9.99
C GLY A 314 -15.99 -34.97 9.58
N VAL A 315 -15.74 -33.83 8.93
CA VAL A 315 -14.36 -33.36 8.64
C VAL A 315 -13.58 -33.10 9.93
N LEU A 316 -14.19 -32.45 10.92
CA LEU A 316 -13.54 -32.16 12.21
C LEU A 316 -13.29 -33.43 13.04
N ASP A 317 -14.25 -34.37 13.02
CA ASP A 317 -14.19 -35.63 13.77
C ASP A 317 -13.11 -36.58 13.21
N THR A 318 -12.86 -36.53 11.90
CA THR A 318 -11.86 -37.36 11.21
C THR A 318 -10.47 -36.73 11.14
N ALA A 319 -10.34 -35.46 11.52
CA ALA A 319 -9.08 -34.74 11.44
C ALA A 319 -8.08 -35.21 12.52
N PRO A 320 -6.85 -35.64 12.14
CA PRO A 320 -5.89 -36.16 13.09
C PRO A 320 -5.38 -35.05 14.02
N ASN A 321 -5.26 -35.35 15.31
CA ASN A 321 -4.74 -34.42 16.33
C ASN A 321 -5.56 -33.14 16.51
N VAL A 322 -6.80 -33.14 16.05
CA VAL A 322 -7.76 -32.04 16.22
C VAL A 322 -8.71 -32.39 17.36
N LYS A 323 -8.87 -31.47 18.32
CA LYS A 323 -9.98 -31.48 19.27
C LYS A 323 -10.78 -30.21 19.06
N TYR A 324 -12.10 -30.28 19.10
CA TYR A 324 -12.92 -29.09 18.93
C TYR A 324 -14.12 -29.07 19.86
N SER A 325 -14.70 -27.88 20.00
CA SER A 325 -15.99 -27.66 20.65
C SER A 325 -16.77 -26.64 19.85
N GLU A 326 -18.08 -26.84 19.73
CA GLU A 326 -18.99 -25.86 19.15
C GLU A 326 -19.35 -24.83 20.22
N VAL A 327 -19.24 -23.54 19.90
CA VAL A 327 -19.49 -22.43 20.84
C VAL A 327 -20.42 -21.44 20.15
N GLN A 328 -21.34 -20.82 20.91
CA GLN A 328 -22.14 -19.73 20.37
C GLN A 328 -21.29 -18.50 20.03
N CYS A 329 -21.58 -17.87 18.90
CA CYS A 329 -20.95 -16.63 18.48
C CYS A 329 -21.97 -15.68 17.87
N ARG A 330 -21.96 -14.42 18.28
CA ARG A 330 -22.87 -13.41 17.71
C ARG A 330 -22.50 -13.12 16.25
N GLY A 331 -23.47 -13.24 15.36
CA GLY A 331 -23.33 -12.91 13.94
C GLY A 331 -22.69 -14.00 13.08
N TRP A 332 -22.54 -15.22 13.61
CA TRP A 332 -22.04 -16.40 12.91
C TRP A 332 -22.94 -17.60 13.25
N ASP A 333 -23.22 -18.47 12.28
CA ASP A 333 -24.12 -19.62 12.49
C ASP A 333 -23.44 -20.71 13.29
N LYS A 334 -22.15 -20.95 13.01
CA LYS A 334 -21.32 -21.90 13.73
C LYS A 334 -19.97 -21.29 14.06
N ARG A 335 -19.50 -21.54 15.28
CA ARG A 335 -18.11 -21.35 15.69
C ARG A 335 -17.59 -22.65 16.25
N TYR A 336 -16.51 -23.15 15.67
CA TYR A 336 -15.74 -24.26 16.18
C TYR A 336 -14.46 -23.73 16.82
N LYS A 337 -14.33 -23.89 18.13
CA LYS A 337 -13.09 -23.64 18.85
C LYS A 337 -12.21 -24.88 18.72
N ILE A 338 -11.18 -24.79 17.90
CA ILE A 338 -10.31 -25.89 17.49
C ILE A 338 -8.99 -25.83 18.26
N ARG A 339 -8.55 -26.98 18.77
CA ARG A 339 -7.27 -27.19 19.43
C ARG A 339 -6.46 -28.21 18.64
N THR A 340 -5.28 -27.80 18.18
CA THR A 340 -4.31 -28.61 17.47
C THR A 340 -2.98 -28.52 18.21
N GLY A 341 -2.61 -29.59 18.93
CA GLY A 341 -1.49 -29.57 19.87
C GLY A 341 -1.69 -28.57 21.02
N THR A 342 -0.75 -27.63 21.17
CA THR A 342 -0.80 -26.55 22.18
C THR A 342 -1.56 -25.32 21.71
N THR A 343 -1.90 -25.24 20.43
CA THR A 343 -2.50 -24.04 19.82
C THR A 343 -4.02 -24.16 19.76
N THR A 344 -4.71 -23.07 20.10
CA THR A 344 -6.17 -22.96 19.99
C THR A 344 -6.54 -21.82 19.06
N TRP A 345 -7.47 -22.06 18.14
CA TRP A 345 -7.94 -21.13 17.11
C TRP A 345 -9.43 -21.34 16.83
N ASN A 346 -10.09 -20.40 16.18
CA ASN A 346 -11.51 -20.49 15.87
C ASN A 346 -11.73 -20.57 14.37
N LEU A 347 -12.66 -21.45 13.98
CA LEU A 347 -13.28 -21.49 12.66
C LEU A 347 -14.73 -21.02 12.82
N ASP A 348 -15.05 -19.85 12.27
CA ASP A 348 -16.41 -19.32 12.24
C ASP A 348 -16.97 -19.45 10.82
N LEU A 349 -18.22 -19.90 10.71
CA LEU A 349 -18.92 -20.13 9.46
C LEU A 349 -20.27 -19.43 9.50
N ARG A 350 -20.60 -18.72 8.43
CA ARG A 350 -21.90 -18.08 8.24
C ARG A 350 -22.43 -18.36 6.84
N TYR A 351 -23.62 -18.92 6.79
CA TYR A 351 -24.37 -19.24 5.61
C TYR A 351 -25.23 -18.04 5.20
N THR A 352 -25.26 -17.76 3.90
CA THR A 352 -26.16 -16.74 3.34
C THR A 352 -26.80 -17.29 2.08
N GLU A 353 -28.13 -17.34 2.07
CA GLU A 353 -28.92 -17.47 0.83
C GLU A 353 -29.19 -16.06 0.31
N ALA A 354 -28.79 -15.81 -0.94
CA ALA A 354 -29.08 -14.55 -1.59
C ALA A 354 -29.98 -14.82 -2.79
N THR A 355 -31.23 -14.37 -2.69
CA THR A 355 -32.16 -14.26 -3.82
C THR A 355 -32.17 -12.85 -4.41
N THR A 356 -31.55 -11.87 -3.73
CA THR A 356 -31.34 -10.52 -4.25
C THR A 356 -30.36 -9.74 -3.36
N LEU A 357 -29.06 -9.70 -3.68
CA LEU A 357 -28.12 -8.76 -3.05
C LEU A 357 -27.81 -7.62 -4.02
N ALA A 358 -28.50 -6.49 -3.84
CA ALA A 358 -28.07 -5.24 -4.43
C ALA A 358 -26.86 -4.71 -3.63
N PHE A 359 -25.64 -5.01 -4.09
CA PHE A 359 -24.51 -4.16 -3.73
C PHE A 359 -24.67 -2.84 -4.49
N VAL A 360 -24.62 -1.73 -3.75
CA VAL A 360 -24.87 -0.37 -4.26
C VAL A 360 -23.85 0.08 -5.33
N ASP A 361 -22.80 -0.71 -5.59
CA ASP A 361 -21.70 -0.35 -6.49
C ASP A 361 -21.29 -1.47 -7.50
N GLU A 362 -22.12 -2.47 -7.79
CA GLU A 362 -21.83 -3.49 -8.82
C GLU A 362 -22.81 -3.43 -10.01
N PRO A 363 -22.33 -3.22 -11.26
CA PRO A 363 -23.13 -3.30 -12.46
C PRO A 363 -23.04 -4.71 -13.05
N GLU A 364 -23.58 -5.71 -12.35
CA GLU A 364 -24.07 -6.94 -12.98
C GLU A 364 -25.06 -7.62 -12.02
N SER A 365 -26.23 -7.92 -12.57
CA SER A 365 -27.38 -8.49 -11.88
C SER A 365 -27.06 -9.82 -11.19
N LEU A 366 -27.22 -9.86 -9.88
CA LEU A 366 -27.92 -10.90 -9.12
C LEU A 366 -27.84 -12.33 -9.68
N VAL A 367 -26.88 -13.11 -9.17
CA VAL A 367 -26.86 -14.56 -9.35
C VAL A 367 -27.53 -15.20 -8.14
N ASP A 368 -28.67 -15.85 -8.34
CA ASP A 368 -29.26 -16.74 -7.34
C ASP A 368 -28.21 -17.77 -6.89
N GLY A 369 -28.03 -17.92 -5.58
CA GLY A 369 -27.03 -18.84 -5.08
C GLY A 369 -26.90 -18.92 -3.57
N THR A 370 -26.12 -19.92 -3.16
CA THR A 370 -25.77 -20.21 -1.78
C THR A 370 -24.33 -19.78 -1.53
N PHE A 371 -24.12 -19.00 -0.47
CA PHE A 371 -22.83 -18.42 -0.14
C PHE A 371 -22.41 -18.79 1.28
N ILE A 372 -21.11 -18.84 1.49
CA ILE A 372 -20.50 -19.06 2.80
C ILE A 372 -19.47 -17.98 3.08
N ASP A 373 -19.53 -17.46 4.31
CA ASP A 373 -18.45 -16.67 4.89
C ASP A 373 -17.67 -17.55 5.88
N ILE A 374 -16.35 -17.43 5.84
CA ILE A 374 -15.43 -18.19 6.69
C ILE A 374 -14.50 -17.21 7.39
N ARG A 375 -14.34 -17.34 8.70
CA ARG A 375 -13.34 -16.61 9.47
C ARG A 375 -12.48 -17.53 10.31
N ILE A 376 -11.16 -17.35 10.24
CA ILE A 376 -10.16 -18.13 10.96
C ILE A 376 -9.36 -17.17 11.85
N THR A 377 -9.32 -17.41 13.18
CA THR A 377 -8.68 -16.51 14.19
C THR A 377 -7.93 -17.21 15.31
#